data_AF-A0A7Y4VK61-F1
#
_entry.id   AF-A0A7Y4VK61-F1
#
_cell.length_a   1.000
_cell.length_b   1.000
_cell.length_c   1.000
_cell.angle_alpha   90.00
_cell.angle_beta   90.00
_cell.angle_gamma   90.00
#
_symmetry.space_group_name_H-M   'P 1'
#
loop_
_entity.id
_entity.type
_entity.pdbx_description
1 polymer ?
#
loop_
_entity_poly.entity_id
_entity_poly.type
_entity_poly.pdbx_seq_one_letter_code
_entity_poly.pdbx_strand_id
1 'polypeptide(L)'
;MKTQKLFSIAIVIFGVVALTACEHQVAVKTSVHEDGSLDREIRLTSEDSKISKQNYFGCSEENGWALIVDSVQAESSHPDSSASKEKKNTVIFRKSYASIAEANAETSSSTDTLFHLSSKFEKHFRWFYTIYRFEDTYHPINRFRYPITDFLTSSDFLFIENLPSEGKPISKADSLFLTKLNERIFDHYFTRAYMDEYFKIFMQLADPTQQQKLKSSEKAIFDALLRKDTNFDNNPFPKLLDSLGIKIDMSTEEFKRLDKGVESKVNFMSWASEGKYLHSINMPGEIVNHNADSVAGNEFYWKPSYLKFAFKDYTLFVETKKQNIWAWIVSLIVIGGAAWGLRKKLQ
;
A
#
# COMPACT_ATOMS: atom_id res chain seq x y z
N MET A 1 -2.76 -68.56 -11.03
CA MET A 1 -1.34 -68.16 -11.09
C MET A 1 -1.29 -66.70 -11.53
N LYS A 2 -0.99 -65.78 -10.61
CA LYS A 2 0.38 -65.25 -10.35
C LYS A 2 0.82 -64.32 -11.48
N THR A 3 1.24 -63.07 -11.32
CA THR A 3 1.43 -62.16 -10.17
C THR A 3 2.04 -60.88 -10.77
N GLN A 4 1.73 -59.72 -10.15
CA GLN A 4 2.62 -58.60 -9.82
C GLN A 4 3.55 -57.97 -10.88
N LYS A 5 3.37 -56.67 -11.18
CA LYS A 5 4.01 -55.51 -10.51
C LYS A 5 5.54 -55.54 -10.52
N LEU A 6 6.15 -54.49 -11.09
CA LEU A 6 7.15 -53.59 -10.48
C LEU A 6 7.63 -52.60 -11.57
N PHE A 7 7.19 -51.34 -11.52
CA PHE A 7 7.79 -50.20 -10.81
C PHE A 7 8.96 -49.56 -11.56
N SER A 8 8.76 -48.32 -12.02
CA SER A 8 9.63 -47.19 -11.66
C SER A 8 8.90 -45.85 -11.85
N ILE A 9 8.33 -45.41 -10.73
CA ILE A 9 8.40 -44.04 -10.18
C ILE A 9 7.59 -42.94 -10.89
N ALA A 10 6.46 -42.63 -10.25
CA ALA A 10 5.81 -41.34 -10.25
C ALA A 10 6.65 -40.30 -9.48
N ILE A 11 6.81 -39.09 -10.04
CA ILE A 11 6.93 -37.83 -9.30
C ILE A 11 6.06 -36.81 -10.05
N VAL A 12 4.80 -36.71 -9.64
CA VAL A 12 4.23 -35.52 -8.98
C VAL A 12 4.33 -34.28 -9.86
N ILE A 13 3.28 -34.14 -10.66
CA ILE A 13 2.65 -32.88 -11.05
C ILE A 13 2.44 -32.05 -9.77
N PHE A 14 3.37 -31.15 -9.47
CA PHE A 14 3.08 -29.91 -8.75
C PHE A 14 2.97 -28.87 -9.88
N GLY A 15 1.79 -28.65 -10.45
CA GLY A 15 0.70 -28.09 -9.68
C GLY A 15 1.06 -26.68 -9.19
N VAL A 16 1.88 -25.94 -9.94
CA VAL A 16 1.78 -24.47 -9.94
C VAL A 16 0.43 -24.16 -10.56
N VAL A 17 -0.62 -24.24 -9.75
CA VAL A 17 -1.80 -23.42 -9.96
C VAL A 17 -1.28 -22.02 -9.75
N ALA A 18 -0.77 -21.43 -10.83
CA ALA A 18 -0.72 -19.99 -10.96
C ALA A 18 -2.20 -19.58 -10.91
N LEU A 19 -2.68 -19.30 -9.69
CA LEU A 19 -3.77 -18.38 -9.53
C LEU A 19 -3.27 -17.12 -10.23
N THR A 20 -3.69 -16.91 -11.47
CA THR A 20 -3.64 -15.62 -12.13
C THR A 20 -4.62 -14.73 -11.36
N ALA A 21 -4.26 -14.38 -10.12
CA ALA A 21 -4.86 -13.26 -9.42
C ALA A 21 -4.62 -12.07 -10.34
N CYS A 22 -5.66 -11.30 -10.61
CA CYS A 22 -5.61 -10.14 -11.47
C CYS A 22 -4.76 -9.07 -10.78
N GLU A 23 -3.44 -9.17 -10.91
CA GLU A 23 -2.48 -8.23 -10.35
C GLU A 23 -2.76 -6.85 -10.95
N HIS A 24 -3.26 -5.93 -10.12
CA HIS A 24 -3.47 -4.55 -10.54
C HIS A 24 -2.26 -3.71 -10.13
N GLN A 25 -1.96 -2.71 -10.95
CA GLN A 25 -0.85 -1.79 -10.70
C GLN A 25 -1.40 -0.46 -10.18
N VAL A 26 -0.79 0.04 -9.12
CA VAL A 26 -1.08 1.34 -8.53
C VAL A 26 0.16 2.20 -8.65
N ALA A 27 0.11 3.23 -9.48
CA ALA A 27 1.20 4.19 -9.63
C ALA A 27 0.78 5.56 -9.07
N VAL A 28 1.56 6.09 -8.13
CA VAL A 28 1.40 7.44 -7.59
C VAL A 28 2.56 8.29 -8.07
N LYS A 29 2.27 9.46 -8.61
CA LYS A 29 3.28 10.45 -9.00
C LYS A 29 2.96 11.78 -8.34
N THR A 30 3.93 12.31 -7.58
CA THR A 30 3.86 13.63 -6.97
C THR A 30 4.89 14.55 -7.62
N SER A 31 4.47 15.69 -8.16
CA SER A 31 5.37 16.74 -8.66
C SER A 31 5.31 17.93 -7.72
N VAL A 32 6.44 18.30 -7.13
CA VAL A 32 6.51 19.32 -6.08
C VAL A 32 7.13 20.59 -6.64
N HIS A 33 6.54 21.74 -6.32
CA HIS A 33 7.01 23.05 -6.78
C HIS A 33 7.76 23.80 -5.67
N GLU A 34 8.55 24.80 -6.06
CA GLU A 34 9.44 25.55 -5.13
C GLU A 34 8.71 26.41 -4.10
N ASP A 35 7.43 26.68 -4.35
CA ASP A 35 6.51 27.39 -3.47
C ASP A 35 5.77 26.46 -2.49
N GLY A 36 5.94 25.14 -2.64
CA GLY A 36 5.27 24.13 -1.81
C GLY A 36 3.89 23.70 -2.30
N SER A 37 3.46 24.17 -3.48
CA SER A 37 2.34 23.57 -4.22
C SER A 37 2.77 22.21 -4.81
N LEU A 38 1.79 21.36 -5.14
CA LEU A 38 2.08 20.05 -5.73
C LEU A 38 0.97 19.58 -6.68
N ASP A 39 1.38 18.81 -7.69
CA ASP A 39 0.50 18.07 -8.57
C ASP A 39 0.59 16.58 -8.24
N ARG A 40 -0.56 15.91 -8.16
CA ARG A 40 -0.62 14.48 -7.91
C ARG A 40 -1.39 13.75 -8.99
N GLU A 41 -0.78 12.68 -9.49
CA GLU A 41 -1.38 11.72 -10.41
C GLU A 41 -1.44 10.34 -9.75
N ILE A 42 -2.61 9.70 -9.80
CA ILE A 42 -2.79 8.30 -9.40
C ILE A 42 -3.26 7.54 -10.63
N ARG A 43 -2.53 6.48 -10.98
CA ARG A 43 -2.83 5.62 -12.12
C ARG A 43 -3.08 4.21 -11.65
N LEU A 44 -4.22 3.66 -12.07
CA LEU A 44 -4.62 2.28 -11.83
C LEU A 44 -4.64 1.54 -13.15
N THR A 45 -3.99 0.40 -13.21
CA THR A 45 -4.01 -0.47 -14.40
C THR A 45 -4.40 -1.88 -13.99
N SER A 46 -5.42 -2.44 -14.65
CA SER A 46 -5.89 -3.83 -14.42
C SER A 46 -6.55 -4.40 -15.67
N GLU A 47 -6.60 -5.72 -15.74
CA GLU A 47 -7.36 -6.45 -16.76
C GLU A 47 -8.88 -6.38 -16.50
N ASP A 48 -9.30 -6.11 -15.24
CA ASP A 48 -10.71 -5.94 -14.93
C ASP A 48 -11.23 -4.55 -15.36
N SER A 49 -12.15 -4.55 -16.32
CA SER A 49 -12.87 -3.35 -16.77
C SER A 49 -13.69 -2.66 -15.66
N LYS A 50 -13.95 -3.33 -14.54
CA LYS A 50 -14.66 -2.78 -13.39
C LYS A 50 -13.75 -2.07 -12.39
N ILE A 51 -12.42 -2.00 -12.62
CA ILE A 51 -11.50 -1.30 -11.70
C ILE A 51 -11.87 0.16 -11.46
N SER A 52 -12.48 0.83 -12.46
CA SER A 52 -12.99 2.21 -12.32
C SER A 52 -14.16 2.35 -11.32
N LYS A 53 -14.83 1.24 -10.97
CA LYS A 53 -15.97 1.23 -10.03
C LYS A 53 -15.54 0.99 -8.60
N GLN A 54 -14.37 0.41 -8.37
CA GLN A 54 -13.79 0.24 -7.04
C GLN A 54 -13.03 1.52 -6.66
N ASN A 55 -13.75 2.54 -6.18
CA ASN A 55 -13.14 3.80 -5.74
C ASN A 55 -12.51 3.67 -4.34
N TYR A 56 -11.59 2.71 -4.17
CA TYR A 56 -10.78 2.58 -2.94
C TYR A 56 -9.79 3.75 -2.76
N PHE A 57 -9.79 4.73 -3.65
CA PHE A 57 -8.92 5.91 -3.61
C PHE A 57 -9.66 7.16 -3.11
N GLY A 58 -11.00 7.13 -3.09
CA GLY A 58 -11.81 8.30 -2.77
C GLY A 58 -11.73 9.43 -3.82
N CYS A 59 -11.17 9.16 -5.00
CA CYS A 59 -10.98 10.14 -6.06
C CYS A 59 -12.21 10.17 -6.98
N SER A 60 -12.76 11.35 -7.23
CA SER A 60 -13.89 11.55 -8.14
C SER A 60 -13.88 12.98 -8.69
N GLU A 61 -14.55 13.18 -9.82
CA GLU A 61 -14.77 14.53 -10.37
C GLU A 61 -15.53 15.43 -9.38
N GLU A 62 -16.46 14.87 -8.61
CA GLU A 62 -17.18 15.58 -7.54
C GLU A 62 -16.23 16.16 -6.48
N ASN A 63 -15.13 15.46 -6.21
CA ASN A 63 -14.10 15.86 -5.24
C ASN A 63 -12.96 16.65 -5.92
N GLY A 64 -13.16 17.10 -7.16
CA GLY A 64 -12.22 17.95 -7.91
C GLY A 64 -11.06 17.21 -8.57
N TRP A 65 -11.12 15.89 -8.71
CA TRP A 65 -10.13 15.12 -9.47
C TRP A 65 -10.49 15.08 -10.95
N ALA A 66 -9.52 15.37 -11.81
CA ALA A 66 -9.68 15.12 -13.24
C ALA A 66 -9.55 13.61 -13.51
N LEU A 67 -10.56 13.02 -14.16
CA LEU A 67 -10.63 11.61 -14.47
C LEU A 67 -10.31 11.37 -15.97
N ILE A 68 -9.35 10.51 -16.25
CA ILE A 68 -9.05 10.04 -17.60
C ILE A 68 -9.15 8.52 -17.60
N VAL A 69 -10.08 7.97 -18.37
CA VAL A 69 -10.26 6.53 -18.54
C VAL A 69 -9.79 6.15 -19.94
N ASP A 70 -8.80 5.27 -20.00
CA ASP A 70 -8.27 4.74 -21.27
C ASP A 70 -8.30 3.20 -21.23
N SER A 71 -8.67 2.58 -22.35
CA SER A 71 -8.61 1.14 -22.51
C SER A 71 -7.61 0.82 -23.60
N VAL A 72 -6.43 0.35 -23.21
CA VAL A 72 -5.33 0.07 -24.15
C VAL A 72 -5.22 -1.43 -24.36
N GLN A 73 -5.18 -1.87 -25.61
CA GLN A 73 -4.78 -3.25 -25.93
C GLN A 73 -3.25 -3.31 -25.86
N ALA A 74 -2.70 -4.16 -25.00
CA ALA A 74 -1.26 -4.40 -25.01
C ALA A 74 -0.92 -5.26 -26.23
N GLU A 75 -0.07 -4.76 -27.13
CA GLU A 75 0.54 -5.59 -28.18
C GLU A 75 1.64 -6.46 -27.55
N SER A 76 1.55 -7.77 -27.74
CA SER A 76 2.55 -8.72 -27.26
C SER A 76 3.90 -8.48 -27.94
N SER A 77 4.97 -8.32 -27.16
CA SER A 77 6.34 -8.06 -27.66
C SER A 77 7.07 -9.30 -28.21
N HIS A 78 6.38 -10.44 -28.37
CA HIS A 78 6.98 -11.69 -28.85
C HIS A 78 6.31 -12.17 -30.16
N PRO A 79 7.07 -12.33 -31.27
CA PRO A 79 6.51 -12.68 -32.57
C PRO A 79 5.92 -14.09 -32.69
N ASP A 80 6.17 -15.01 -31.75
CA ASP A 80 5.93 -16.45 -31.95
C ASP A 80 5.10 -17.16 -30.86
N SER A 81 4.36 -16.42 -30.01
CA SER A 81 3.39 -17.06 -29.11
C SER A 81 1.96 -16.74 -29.53
N SER A 82 1.17 -17.76 -29.82
CA SER A 82 -0.30 -17.71 -29.87
C SER A 82 -0.89 -17.48 -28.47
N ALA A 83 -0.49 -16.38 -27.84
CA ALA A 83 -0.98 -15.92 -26.55
C ALA A 83 -2.02 -14.81 -26.79
N SER A 84 -3.17 -14.95 -26.15
CA SER A 84 -4.29 -14.01 -26.22
C SER A 84 -3.85 -12.57 -25.93
N LYS A 85 -4.31 -11.62 -26.74
CA LYS A 85 -4.14 -10.18 -26.50
C LYS A 85 -4.80 -9.80 -25.16
N GLU A 86 -4.01 -9.42 -24.16
CA GLU A 86 -4.54 -8.94 -22.87
C GLU A 86 -4.95 -7.47 -22.99
N LYS A 87 -6.24 -7.19 -22.77
CA LYS A 87 -6.77 -5.83 -22.72
C LYS A 87 -6.53 -5.26 -21.33
N LYS A 88 -5.80 -4.15 -21.22
CA LYS A 88 -5.55 -3.47 -19.94
C LYS A 88 -6.37 -2.18 -19.88
N ASN A 89 -7.14 -2.03 -18.82
CA ASN A 89 -7.90 -0.82 -18.53
C ASN A 89 -7.07 0.06 -17.60
N THR A 90 -6.93 1.33 -17.95
CA THR A 90 -6.17 2.31 -17.18
C THR A 90 -7.07 3.47 -16.77
N VAL A 91 -7.04 3.82 -15.49
CA VAL A 91 -7.73 4.98 -14.94
C VAL A 91 -6.69 5.90 -14.33
N ILE A 92 -6.74 7.18 -14.68
CA ILE A 92 -5.83 8.20 -14.19
C ILE A 92 -6.64 9.29 -13.48
N PHE A 93 -6.30 9.55 -12.23
CA PHE A 93 -6.80 10.64 -11.42
C PHE A 93 -5.71 11.71 -11.31
N ARG A 94 -6.04 12.97 -11.57
CA ARG A 94 -5.12 14.10 -11.40
C ARG A 94 -5.72 15.22 -10.57
N LYS A 95 -4.90 15.83 -9.70
CA LYS A 95 -5.28 17.02 -8.95
C LYS A 95 -4.06 17.88 -8.64
N SER A 96 -4.26 19.19 -8.66
CA SER A 96 -3.29 20.19 -8.22
C SER A 96 -3.72 20.75 -6.88
N TYR A 97 -2.78 20.88 -5.95
CA TYR A 97 -3.01 21.46 -4.63
C TYR A 97 -2.13 22.71 -4.48
N ALA A 98 -2.72 23.78 -3.95
CA ALA A 98 -2.00 25.02 -3.71
C ALA A 98 -1.02 24.90 -2.53
N SER A 99 -1.20 23.89 -1.66
CA SER A 99 -0.30 23.62 -0.55
C SER A 99 -0.36 22.17 -0.07
N ILE A 100 0.68 21.76 0.67
CA ILE A 100 0.72 20.48 1.40
C ILE A 100 -0.45 20.33 2.37
N ALA A 101 -0.86 21.41 3.05
CA ALA A 101 -1.95 21.35 4.02
C ALA A 101 -3.27 21.00 3.36
N GLU A 102 -3.53 21.55 2.18
CA GLU A 102 -4.69 21.22 1.35
C GLU A 102 -4.66 19.75 0.89
N ALA A 103 -3.50 19.29 0.40
CA ALA A 103 -3.32 17.89 0.02
C ALA A 103 -3.56 16.94 1.20
N ASN A 104 -3.01 17.23 2.38
CA ASN A 104 -3.19 16.39 3.56
C ASN A 104 -4.64 16.42 4.06
N ALA A 105 -5.33 17.56 4.04
CA ALA A 105 -6.73 17.63 4.48
C ALA A 105 -7.64 16.64 3.73
N GLU A 106 -7.31 16.31 2.50
CA GLU A 106 -8.02 15.31 1.69
C GLU A 106 -7.44 13.89 1.87
N THR A 107 -6.12 13.77 1.81
CA THR A 107 -5.42 12.49 1.59
C THR A 107 -4.88 11.86 2.87
N SER A 108 -4.72 12.62 3.94
CA SER A 108 -4.36 12.11 5.27
C SER A 108 -5.61 11.77 6.12
N SER A 109 -6.79 11.68 5.51
CA SER A 109 -8.03 11.37 6.23
C SER A 109 -8.10 9.90 6.61
N SER A 110 -8.69 9.57 7.77
CA SER A 110 -8.85 8.20 8.25
C SER A 110 -9.91 7.38 7.48
N THR A 111 -10.10 7.69 6.21
CA THR A 111 -11.00 6.95 5.33
C THR A 111 -10.40 5.58 5.01
N ASP A 112 -11.24 4.59 4.73
CA ASP A 112 -10.80 3.28 4.22
C ASP A 112 -10.39 3.39 2.74
N THR A 113 -9.50 4.33 2.47
CA THR A 113 -8.89 4.54 1.16
C THR A 113 -7.43 4.08 1.19
N LEU A 114 -6.97 3.58 0.05
CA LEU A 114 -5.58 3.18 -0.19
C LEU A 114 -4.68 4.40 -0.26
N PHE A 115 -5.30 5.54 -0.54
CA PHE A 115 -4.65 6.81 -0.66
C PHE A 115 -4.66 7.58 0.66
N HIS A 116 -4.47 6.83 1.76
CA HIS A 116 -4.16 7.40 3.06
C HIS A 116 -2.66 7.75 3.09
N LEU A 117 -2.35 8.95 2.60
CA LEU A 117 -1.00 9.46 2.39
C LEU A 117 -0.85 10.80 3.10
N SER A 118 0.23 10.98 3.85
CA SER A 118 0.61 12.28 4.41
C SER A 118 1.85 12.82 3.73
N SER A 119 1.78 14.07 3.28
CA SER A 119 2.89 14.77 2.66
C SER A 119 3.52 15.79 3.60
N LYS A 120 4.82 16.02 3.46
CA LYS A 120 5.57 17.06 4.17
C LYS A 120 6.50 17.78 3.20
N PHE A 121 6.56 19.10 3.30
CA PHE A 121 7.52 19.91 2.55
C PHE A 121 8.23 20.89 3.47
N GLU A 122 9.54 20.94 3.38
CA GLU A 122 10.38 21.87 4.13
C GLU A 122 11.30 22.62 3.18
N LYS A 123 11.42 23.93 3.41
CA LYS A 123 12.26 24.83 2.63
C LYS A 123 13.25 25.53 3.57
N HIS A 124 14.53 25.23 3.40
CA HIS A 124 15.60 25.81 4.19
C HIS A 124 16.42 26.76 3.32
N PHE A 125 16.17 28.06 3.48
CA PHE A 125 16.94 29.09 2.80
C PHE A 125 18.35 29.22 3.42
N ARG A 126 19.36 29.22 2.56
CA ARG A 126 20.70 29.73 2.85
C ARG A 126 21.03 30.79 1.80
N TRP A 127 21.93 31.71 2.09
CA TRP A 127 22.14 32.88 1.22
C TRP A 127 22.34 32.49 -0.26
N PHE A 128 23.28 31.58 -0.55
CA PHE A 128 23.61 31.19 -1.93
C PHE A 128 22.80 30.01 -2.49
N TYR A 129 22.04 29.29 -1.67
CA TYR A 129 21.24 28.14 -2.13
C TYR A 129 20.10 27.84 -1.16
N THR A 130 19.07 27.18 -1.68
CA THR A 130 17.92 26.72 -0.90
C THR A 130 17.88 25.19 -0.92
N ILE A 131 17.69 24.58 0.25
CA ILE A 131 17.47 23.14 0.38
C ILE A 131 15.97 22.89 0.45
N TYR A 132 15.48 21.94 -0.34
CA TYR A 132 14.10 21.49 -0.32
C TYR A 132 14.06 20.05 0.19
N ARG A 133 13.17 19.73 1.13
CA ARG A 133 12.93 18.37 1.58
C ARG A 133 11.46 18.05 1.38
N PHE A 134 11.17 16.94 0.73
CA PHE A 134 9.81 16.45 0.56
C PHE A 134 9.70 15.02 1.04
N GLU A 135 8.58 14.71 1.69
CA GLU A 135 8.26 13.38 2.19
C GLU A 135 6.82 13.02 1.82
N ASP A 136 6.61 11.78 1.40
CA ASP A 136 5.29 11.15 1.26
C ASP A 136 5.27 9.91 2.14
N THR A 137 4.29 9.80 3.03
CA THR A 137 4.17 8.69 4.00
C THR A 137 2.90 7.91 3.76
N TYR A 138 3.04 6.64 3.37
CA TYR A 138 1.94 5.68 3.32
C TYR A 138 1.61 5.23 4.73
N HIS A 139 0.34 5.35 5.11
CA HIS A 139 -0.15 4.83 6.38
C HIS A 139 -0.54 3.35 6.28
N PRO A 140 -0.53 2.61 7.41
CA PRO A 140 -0.87 1.19 7.44
C PRO A 140 -2.16 0.87 6.71
N ILE A 141 -2.17 -0.17 5.86
CA ILE A 141 -3.41 -0.68 5.24
C ILE A 141 -4.22 -1.57 6.18
N ASN A 142 -3.59 -2.15 7.22
CA ASN A 142 -4.29 -2.98 8.19
C ASN A 142 -5.40 -2.17 8.90
N ARG A 143 -6.66 -2.61 8.75
CA ARG A 143 -7.85 -1.98 9.35
C ARG A 143 -8.36 -2.71 10.59
N PHE A 144 -7.73 -3.81 10.95
CA PHE A 144 -8.03 -4.50 12.19
C PHE A 144 -7.33 -3.84 13.37
N ARG A 145 -8.00 -3.87 14.53
CA ARG A 145 -7.48 -3.29 15.77
C ARG A 145 -6.61 -4.26 16.57
N TYR A 146 -6.63 -5.54 16.22
CA TYR A 146 -5.83 -6.54 16.94
C TYR A 146 -4.34 -6.24 16.75
N PRO A 147 -3.53 -6.26 17.82
CA PRO A 147 -2.12 -5.89 17.72
C PRO A 147 -1.31 -6.93 16.93
N ILE A 148 -0.70 -6.49 15.83
CA ILE A 148 0.21 -7.32 15.02
C ILE A 148 1.46 -7.75 15.79
N THR A 149 1.84 -7.01 16.84
CA THR A 149 3.02 -7.27 17.67
C THR A 149 2.94 -8.56 18.46
N ASP A 150 1.76 -9.15 18.60
CA ASP A 150 1.58 -10.48 19.20
C ASP A 150 2.04 -11.60 18.27
N PHE A 151 2.22 -11.30 16.97
CA PHE A 151 2.61 -12.25 15.92
C PHE A 151 3.93 -11.90 15.25
N LEU A 152 4.29 -10.61 15.18
CA LEU A 152 5.52 -10.12 14.56
C LEU A 152 6.47 -9.49 15.57
N THR A 153 7.73 -9.90 15.48
CA THR A 153 8.84 -9.40 16.28
C THR A 153 9.52 -8.18 15.64
N SER A 154 10.37 -7.49 16.38
CA SER A 154 11.19 -6.40 15.84
C SER A 154 12.07 -6.84 14.66
N SER A 155 12.59 -8.08 14.68
CA SER A 155 13.36 -8.63 13.56
C SER A 155 12.52 -8.84 12.30
N ASP A 156 11.23 -9.17 12.45
CA ASP A 156 10.33 -9.33 11.32
C ASP A 156 10.07 -7.98 10.65
N PHE A 157 9.87 -6.91 11.44
CA PHE A 157 9.74 -5.56 10.90
C PHE A 157 11.02 -5.08 10.23
N LEU A 158 12.19 -5.33 10.82
CA LEU A 158 13.48 -4.99 10.21
C LEU A 158 13.66 -5.73 8.88
N PHE A 159 13.25 -7.00 8.79
CA PHE A 159 13.26 -7.74 7.53
C PHE A 159 12.35 -7.09 6.49
N ILE A 160 11.12 -6.72 6.86
CA ILE A 160 10.16 -6.04 5.97
C ILE A 160 10.71 -4.71 5.45
N GLU A 161 11.29 -3.89 6.34
CA GLU A 161 11.90 -2.59 5.99
C GLU A 161 13.01 -2.76 4.95
N ASN A 162 13.83 -3.81 5.11
CA ASN A 162 14.95 -4.14 4.23
C ASN A 162 14.56 -4.99 3.00
N LEU A 163 13.28 -5.31 2.79
CA LEU A 163 12.85 -5.99 1.57
C LEU A 163 13.29 -5.15 0.35
N PRO A 164 13.87 -5.79 -0.69
CA PRO A 164 14.22 -5.07 -1.89
C PRO A 164 12.97 -4.57 -2.60
N SER A 165 13.17 -3.66 -3.56
CA SER A 165 12.13 -3.20 -4.46
C SER A 165 11.41 -4.39 -5.12
N GLU A 166 10.11 -4.28 -5.30
CA GLU A 166 9.28 -5.33 -5.86
C GLU A 166 9.79 -5.77 -7.25
N GLY A 167 9.83 -7.09 -7.48
CA GLY A 167 10.36 -7.71 -8.69
C GLY A 167 11.88 -7.92 -8.69
N LYS A 168 12.63 -7.43 -7.70
CA LYS A 168 14.05 -7.78 -7.53
C LYS A 168 14.21 -9.18 -6.93
N PRO A 169 15.26 -9.93 -7.33
CA PRO A 169 15.50 -11.25 -6.78
C PRO A 169 15.86 -11.16 -5.29
N ILE A 170 15.36 -12.12 -4.52
CA ILE A 170 15.71 -12.34 -3.11
C ILE A 170 16.49 -13.64 -2.95
N SER A 171 17.26 -13.77 -1.87
CA SER A 171 17.96 -15.02 -1.59
C SER A 171 16.97 -16.14 -1.25
N LYS A 172 17.39 -17.41 -1.37
CA LYS A 172 16.56 -18.55 -0.94
C LYS A 172 16.22 -18.49 0.55
N ALA A 173 17.15 -17.98 1.38
CA ALA A 173 16.92 -17.82 2.81
C ALA A 173 15.85 -16.76 3.08
N ASP A 174 15.93 -15.61 2.41
CA ASP A 174 14.93 -14.55 2.54
C ASP A 174 13.57 -14.98 2.01
N SER A 175 13.54 -15.77 0.92
CA SER A 175 12.31 -16.34 0.40
C SER A 175 11.64 -17.28 1.41
N LEU A 176 12.40 -18.17 2.05
CA LEU A 176 11.86 -19.04 3.11
C LEU A 176 11.36 -18.23 4.32
N PHE A 177 12.10 -17.18 4.69
CA PHE A 177 11.69 -16.28 5.76
C PHE A 177 10.38 -15.56 5.40
N LEU A 178 10.27 -15.03 4.18
CA LEU A 178 9.07 -14.36 3.67
C LEU A 178 7.87 -15.32 3.64
N THR A 179 8.05 -16.59 3.26
CA THR A 179 6.99 -17.60 3.34
C THR A 179 6.50 -17.77 4.78
N LYS A 180 7.38 -17.95 5.75
CA LYS A 180 7.01 -18.08 7.17
C LYS A 180 6.37 -16.82 7.73
N LEU A 181 6.85 -15.65 7.30
CA LEU A 181 6.29 -14.36 7.65
C LEU A 181 4.84 -14.26 7.14
N ASN A 182 4.59 -14.65 5.88
CA ASN A 182 3.26 -14.69 5.30
C ASN A 182 2.34 -15.68 6.04
N GLU A 183 2.81 -16.88 6.39
CA GLU A 183 2.03 -17.83 7.20
C GLU A 183 1.61 -17.22 8.54
N ARG A 184 2.51 -16.54 9.26
CA ARG A 184 2.13 -15.87 10.52
C ARG A 184 1.14 -14.71 10.30
N ILE A 185 1.28 -13.96 9.21
CA ILE A 185 0.39 -12.83 8.89
C ILE A 185 -1.01 -13.32 8.50
N PHE A 186 -1.10 -14.22 7.52
CA PHE A 186 -2.36 -14.63 6.91
C PHE A 186 -3.02 -15.79 7.64
N ASP A 187 -2.27 -16.80 8.07
CA ASP A 187 -2.89 -17.96 8.71
C ASP A 187 -3.21 -17.66 10.17
N HIS A 188 -2.33 -16.94 10.87
CA HIS A 188 -2.46 -16.73 12.31
C HIS A 188 -3.03 -15.36 12.69
N TYR A 189 -2.36 -14.27 12.30
CA TYR A 189 -2.78 -12.92 12.68
C TYR A 189 -4.13 -12.56 12.07
N PHE A 190 -4.30 -12.72 10.76
CA PHE A 190 -5.56 -12.38 10.08
C PHE A 190 -6.72 -13.19 10.67
N THR A 191 -6.56 -14.50 10.88
CA THR A 191 -7.58 -15.34 11.52
C THR A 191 -7.96 -14.82 12.90
N ARG A 192 -6.99 -14.45 13.73
CA ARG A 192 -7.25 -13.91 15.09
C ARG A 192 -7.95 -12.56 15.02
N ALA A 193 -7.48 -11.67 14.16
CA ALA A 193 -8.00 -10.33 14.01
C ALA A 193 -9.42 -10.32 13.41
N TYR A 194 -9.66 -11.15 12.39
CA TYR A 194 -10.98 -11.38 11.79
C TYR A 194 -11.96 -11.94 12.83
N MET A 195 -11.53 -12.96 13.60
CA MET A 195 -12.33 -13.49 14.69
C MET A 195 -12.66 -12.41 15.72
N ASP A 196 -11.69 -11.58 16.12
CA ASP A 196 -11.88 -10.52 17.10
C ASP A 196 -12.91 -9.47 16.67
N GLU A 197 -12.94 -9.09 15.38
CA GLU A 197 -13.95 -8.19 14.83
C GLU A 197 -15.36 -8.80 14.93
N TYR A 198 -15.52 -10.06 14.50
CA TYR A 198 -16.82 -10.75 14.58
C TYR A 198 -17.24 -11.05 16.02
N PHE A 199 -16.29 -11.38 16.89
CA PHE A 199 -16.57 -11.64 18.30
C PHE A 199 -17.19 -10.43 18.98
N LYS A 200 -16.78 -9.20 18.64
CA LYS A 200 -17.41 -7.95 19.11
C LYS A 200 -18.86 -7.84 18.64
N ILE A 201 -19.14 -8.13 17.37
CA ILE A 201 -20.49 -8.14 16.80
C ILE A 201 -21.37 -9.14 17.55
N PHE A 202 -20.87 -10.37 17.71
CA PHE A 202 -21.57 -11.43 18.41
C PHE A 202 -21.83 -11.09 19.87
N MET A 203 -20.85 -10.53 20.58
CA MET A 203 -21.03 -10.07 21.95
C MET A 203 -22.08 -8.97 22.08
N GLN A 204 -22.20 -8.09 21.08
CA GLN A 204 -23.21 -7.03 21.05
C GLN A 204 -24.62 -7.59 20.83
N LEU A 205 -24.78 -8.60 19.96
CA LEU A 205 -26.09 -9.13 19.56
C LEU A 205 -26.58 -10.30 20.43
N ALA A 206 -25.67 -10.98 21.13
CA ALA A 206 -25.98 -12.14 21.95
C ALA A 206 -26.64 -11.75 23.28
N ASP A 207 -27.59 -12.57 23.74
CA ASP A 207 -28.09 -12.51 25.11
C ASP A 207 -27.01 -12.93 26.14
N PRO A 208 -27.16 -12.64 27.45
CA PRO A 208 -26.14 -12.97 28.44
C PRO A 208 -25.72 -14.44 28.50
N THR A 209 -26.64 -15.37 28.21
CA THR A 209 -26.36 -16.81 28.19
C THR A 209 -25.48 -17.16 27.00
N GLN A 210 -25.81 -16.63 25.82
CA GLN A 210 -25.03 -16.82 24.60
C GLN A 210 -23.67 -16.13 24.68
N GLN A 211 -23.59 -14.94 25.28
CA GLN A 211 -22.31 -14.24 25.54
C GLN A 211 -21.37 -15.11 26.40
N GLN A 212 -21.88 -15.74 27.45
CA GLN A 212 -21.06 -16.61 28.31
C GLN A 212 -20.55 -17.83 27.54
N LYS A 213 -21.41 -18.46 26.72
CA LYS A 213 -21.02 -19.58 25.85
C LYS A 213 -19.99 -19.18 24.80
N LEU A 214 -20.15 -17.99 24.21
CA LEU A 214 -19.23 -17.44 23.22
C LEU A 214 -17.84 -17.24 23.84
N LYS A 215 -17.76 -16.63 25.02
CA LYS A 215 -16.52 -16.50 25.81
C LYS A 215 -15.88 -17.83 26.14
N SER A 216 -16.66 -18.80 26.64
CA SER A 216 -16.11 -20.12 26.98
C SER A 216 -15.66 -20.92 25.76
N SER A 217 -16.17 -20.59 24.57
CA SER A 217 -15.86 -21.30 23.32
C SER A 217 -14.84 -20.56 22.44
N GLU A 218 -14.30 -19.43 22.88
CA GLU A 218 -13.40 -18.59 22.08
C GLU A 218 -12.22 -19.38 21.50
N LYS A 219 -11.56 -20.20 22.32
CA LYS A 219 -10.47 -21.06 21.87
C LYS A 219 -10.93 -22.08 20.82
N ALA A 220 -12.09 -22.69 21.01
CA ALA A 220 -12.62 -23.68 20.08
C ALA A 220 -13.00 -23.04 18.73
N ILE A 221 -13.53 -21.82 18.75
CA ILE A 221 -13.81 -21.02 17.55
C ILE A 221 -12.50 -20.71 16.82
N PHE A 222 -11.49 -20.21 17.53
CA PHE A 222 -10.19 -19.90 16.93
C PHE A 222 -9.51 -21.13 16.33
N ASP A 223 -9.44 -22.24 17.08
CA ASP A 223 -8.84 -23.50 16.63
C ASP A 223 -9.61 -24.10 15.43
N ALA A 224 -10.92 -23.83 15.30
CA ALA A 224 -11.70 -24.24 14.14
C ALA A 224 -11.39 -23.37 12.91
N LEU A 225 -11.24 -22.05 13.07
CA LEU A 225 -10.93 -21.14 11.97
C LEU A 225 -9.50 -21.33 11.41
N LEU A 226 -8.56 -21.78 12.24
CA LEU A 226 -7.20 -22.12 11.79
C LEU A 226 -7.11 -23.38 10.92
N ARG A 227 -8.19 -24.15 10.78
CA ARG A 227 -8.16 -25.34 9.93
C ARG A 227 -8.10 -24.93 8.46
N LYS A 228 -7.26 -25.62 7.69
CA LYS A 228 -6.97 -25.32 6.28
C LYS A 228 -8.18 -25.41 5.35
N ASP A 229 -9.27 -26.06 5.77
CA ASP A 229 -10.53 -26.17 5.03
C ASP A 229 -11.52 -25.03 5.33
N THR A 230 -11.17 -24.10 6.21
CA THR A 230 -11.99 -22.91 6.48
C THR A 230 -11.99 -22.00 5.26
N ASN A 231 -13.15 -21.86 4.64
CA ASN A 231 -13.34 -20.91 3.55
C ASN A 231 -13.77 -19.56 4.12
N PHE A 232 -12.91 -18.55 3.98
CA PHE A 232 -13.22 -17.17 4.37
C PHE A 232 -13.92 -16.35 3.27
N ASP A 233 -13.99 -16.86 2.04
CA ASP A 233 -14.79 -16.25 0.95
C ASP A 233 -16.29 -16.31 1.26
N ASN A 234 -16.69 -17.21 2.16
CA ASN A 234 -18.00 -17.22 2.78
C ASN A 234 -17.83 -16.96 4.28
N ASN A 235 -18.76 -16.22 4.89
CA ASN A 235 -18.74 -16.04 6.34
C ASN A 235 -18.78 -17.43 7.03
N PRO A 236 -17.74 -17.84 7.77
CA PRO A 236 -17.63 -19.18 8.34
C PRO A 236 -18.46 -19.35 9.62
N PHE A 237 -18.90 -18.24 10.23
CA PHE A 237 -19.49 -18.24 11.55
C PHE A 237 -20.87 -18.89 11.67
N PRO A 238 -21.80 -18.82 10.69
CA PRO A 238 -23.12 -19.46 10.85
C PRO A 238 -23.00 -20.95 11.20
N LYS A 239 -22.26 -21.72 10.40
CA LYS A 239 -22.04 -23.15 10.64
C LYS A 239 -21.23 -23.42 11.91
N LEU A 240 -20.21 -22.60 12.16
CA LEU A 240 -19.32 -22.76 13.30
C LEU A 240 -20.07 -22.55 14.62
N LEU A 241 -20.81 -21.45 14.76
CA LEU A 241 -21.56 -21.14 15.97
C LEU A 241 -22.70 -22.16 16.21
N ASP A 242 -23.40 -22.59 15.15
CA ASP A 242 -24.41 -23.64 15.25
C ASP A 242 -23.82 -24.95 15.81
N SER A 243 -22.63 -25.35 15.36
CA SER A 243 -21.95 -26.56 15.85
C SER A 243 -21.58 -26.50 17.34
N LEU A 244 -21.44 -25.30 17.88
CA LEU A 244 -21.14 -25.04 19.29
C LEU A 244 -22.41 -24.77 20.12
N GLY A 245 -23.60 -24.84 19.50
CA GLY A 245 -24.87 -24.54 20.15
C GLY A 245 -24.98 -23.07 20.60
N ILE A 246 -24.26 -22.18 19.92
CA ILE A 246 -24.30 -20.72 20.10
C ILE A 246 -25.30 -20.16 19.10
N LYS A 247 -26.37 -19.56 19.60
CA LYS A 247 -27.46 -19.03 18.77
C LYS A 247 -27.37 -17.51 18.70
N ILE A 248 -27.04 -16.99 17.53
CA ILE A 248 -27.01 -15.56 17.24
C ILE A 248 -27.83 -15.32 15.98
N ASP A 249 -28.79 -14.39 16.04
CA ASP A 249 -29.61 -14.06 14.88
C ASP A 249 -28.84 -13.18 13.89
N MET A 250 -28.23 -13.84 12.91
CA MET A 250 -27.49 -13.21 11.81
C MET A 250 -28.41 -12.73 10.66
N SER A 251 -29.74 -12.89 10.79
CA SER A 251 -30.68 -12.42 9.77
C SER A 251 -31.12 -10.96 9.97
N THR A 252 -30.82 -10.39 11.14
CA THR A 252 -31.19 -9.02 11.51
C THR A 252 -30.51 -7.97 10.63
N GLU A 253 -31.18 -6.84 10.42
CA GLU A 253 -30.59 -5.69 9.71
C GLU A 253 -29.39 -5.10 10.46
N GLU A 254 -29.38 -5.19 11.80
CA GLU A 254 -28.24 -4.76 12.61
C GLU A 254 -27.00 -5.63 12.34
N PHE A 255 -27.16 -6.96 12.31
CA PHE A 255 -26.06 -7.86 11.95
C PHE A 255 -25.53 -7.55 10.55
N LYS A 256 -26.40 -7.48 9.54
CA LYS A 256 -26.00 -7.18 8.15
C LYS A 256 -25.23 -5.86 8.03
N ARG A 257 -25.64 -4.83 8.78
CA ARG A 257 -24.94 -3.54 8.81
C ARG A 257 -23.54 -3.65 9.42
N LEU A 258 -23.39 -4.40 10.51
CA LEU A 258 -22.10 -4.60 11.19
C LEU A 258 -21.17 -5.52 10.37
N ASP A 259 -21.70 -6.61 9.83
CA ASP A 259 -21.03 -7.56 8.94
C ASP A 259 -20.47 -6.85 7.70
N LYS A 260 -21.28 -6.00 7.03
CA LYS A 260 -20.82 -5.16 5.92
C LYS A 260 -19.62 -4.26 6.31
N GLY A 261 -19.56 -3.81 7.56
CA GLY A 261 -18.42 -3.04 8.07
C GLY A 261 -17.13 -3.86 8.15
N VAL A 262 -17.21 -5.12 8.56
CA VAL A 262 -16.05 -6.02 8.59
C VAL A 262 -15.65 -6.45 7.18
N GLU A 263 -16.62 -6.83 6.35
CA GLU A 263 -16.42 -7.18 4.95
C GLU A 263 -15.77 -6.04 4.17
N SER A 264 -16.17 -4.78 4.40
CA SER A 264 -15.53 -3.62 3.76
C SER A 264 -14.04 -3.52 4.09
N LYS A 265 -13.65 -3.79 5.34
CA LYS A 265 -12.24 -3.78 5.76
C LYS A 265 -11.47 -4.94 5.13
N VAL A 266 -12.04 -6.14 5.11
CA VAL A 266 -11.41 -7.33 4.53
C VAL A 266 -11.21 -7.15 3.03
N ASN A 267 -12.24 -6.73 2.31
CA ASN A 267 -12.17 -6.46 0.88
C ASN A 267 -11.10 -5.40 0.55
N PHE A 268 -11.05 -4.33 1.35
CA PHE A 268 -10.02 -3.30 1.23
C PHE A 268 -8.60 -3.88 1.40
N MET A 269 -8.36 -4.61 2.50
CA MET A 269 -7.03 -5.17 2.78
C MET A 269 -6.61 -6.23 1.76
N SER A 270 -7.54 -7.08 1.32
CA SER A 270 -7.28 -8.09 0.26
C SER A 270 -6.83 -7.41 -1.02
N TRP A 271 -7.63 -6.44 -1.49
CA TRP A 271 -7.31 -5.65 -2.67
C TRP A 271 -5.94 -4.96 -2.51
N ALA A 272 -5.70 -4.31 -1.38
CA ALA A 272 -4.44 -3.61 -1.11
C ALA A 272 -3.23 -4.56 -1.17
N SER A 273 -3.37 -5.79 -0.67
CA SER A 273 -2.28 -6.78 -0.63
C SER A 273 -1.94 -7.39 -1.99
N GLU A 274 -2.88 -7.35 -2.95
CA GLU A 274 -2.69 -7.87 -4.31
C GLU A 274 -2.10 -6.84 -5.28
N GLY A 275 -2.00 -5.58 -4.85
CA GLY A 275 -1.51 -4.47 -5.67
C GLY A 275 0.00 -4.47 -5.85
N LYS A 276 0.43 -4.09 -7.07
CA LYS A 276 1.84 -3.75 -7.39
C LYS A 276 2.02 -2.25 -7.37
N TYR A 277 2.90 -1.76 -6.50
CA TYR A 277 3.00 -0.32 -6.22
C TYR A 277 4.21 0.31 -6.90
N LEU A 278 3.98 1.47 -7.51
CA LEU A 278 5.00 2.37 -8.01
C LEU A 278 4.75 3.76 -7.43
N HIS A 279 5.73 4.35 -6.80
CA HIS A 279 5.66 5.75 -6.38
C HIS A 279 6.77 6.53 -7.06
N SER A 280 6.47 7.71 -7.60
CA SER A 280 7.47 8.65 -8.06
C SER A 280 7.29 10.05 -7.51
N ILE A 281 8.41 10.69 -7.19
CA ILE A 281 8.47 12.07 -6.73
C ILE A 281 9.33 12.85 -7.71
N ASN A 282 8.81 13.96 -8.24
CA ASN A 282 9.58 14.92 -9.02
C ASN A 282 9.87 16.16 -8.16
N MET A 283 11.15 16.50 -8.00
CA MET A 283 11.61 17.59 -7.14
C MET A 283 12.53 18.57 -7.89
N PRO A 284 12.44 19.88 -7.63
CA PRO A 284 13.24 20.89 -8.32
C PRO A 284 14.66 20.98 -7.74
N GLY A 285 15.66 21.11 -8.60
CA GLY A 285 17.06 21.33 -8.19
C GLY A 285 17.93 20.08 -8.26
N GLU A 286 19.13 20.19 -7.71
CA GLU A 286 20.13 19.12 -7.68
C GLU A 286 19.88 18.16 -6.53
N ILE A 287 20.18 16.88 -6.75
CA ILE A 287 19.99 15.82 -5.76
C ILE A 287 20.99 15.98 -4.61
N VAL A 288 20.49 15.89 -3.37
CA VAL A 288 21.31 15.88 -2.15
C VAL A 288 21.22 14.53 -1.45
N ASN A 289 20.01 14.06 -1.18
CA ASN A 289 19.77 12.81 -0.43
C ASN A 289 18.40 12.23 -0.78
N HIS A 290 18.23 10.90 -0.68
CA HIS A 290 16.94 10.24 -0.89
C HIS A 290 16.99 8.78 -0.39
N ASN A 291 15.82 8.15 -0.24
CA ASN A 291 15.70 6.70 -0.06
C ASN A 291 15.09 5.96 -1.28
N ALA A 292 15.08 6.60 -2.46
CA ALA A 292 14.56 6.01 -3.70
C ALA A 292 15.31 4.75 -4.16
N ASP A 293 14.56 3.80 -4.75
CA ASP A 293 15.09 2.58 -5.35
C ASP A 293 15.90 2.85 -6.62
N SER A 294 15.54 3.93 -7.34
CA SER A 294 16.23 4.41 -8.54
C SER A 294 15.90 5.87 -8.81
N VAL A 295 16.73 6.54 -9.61
CA VAL A 295 16.57 7.96 -9.98
C VAL A 295 16.81 8.15 -11.46
N ALA A 296 15.96 8.94 -12.13
CA ALA A 296 16.15 9.35 -13.51
C ALA A 296 15.89 10.87 -13.66
N GLY A 297 16.95 11.64 -13.91
CA GLY A 297 16.88 13.10 -13.90
C GLY A 297 16.45 13.63 -12.53
N ASN A 298 15.35 14.38 -12.48
CA ASN A 298 14.78 14.93 -11.25
C ASN A 298 13.62 14.10 -10.68
N GLU A 299 13.43 12.88 -11.18
CA GLU A 299 12.38 11.97 -10.74
C GLU A 299 12.97 10.77 -9.99
N PHE A 300 12.42 10.51 -8.81
CA PHE A 300 12.83 9.50 -7.86
C PHE A 300 11.75 8.42 -7.82
N TYR A 301 12.13 7.14 -7.85
CA TYR A 301 11.18 6.04 -7.96
C TYR A 301 11.32 5.04 -6.83
N TRP A 302 10.18 4.57 -6.32
CA TRP A 302 10.06 3.47 -5.37
C TRP A 302 9.10 2.42 -5.91
N LYS A 303 9.42 1.15 -5.68
CA LYS A 303 8.55 0.01 -5.95
C LYS A 303 8.36 -0.80 -4.67
N PRO A 304 7.63 -0.27 -3.68
CA PRO A 304 7.50 -0.95 -2.39
C PRO A 304 6.58 -2.16 -2.51
N SER A 305 6.96 -3.27 -1.86
CA SER A 305 5.99 -4.32 -1.53
C SER A 305 4.94 -3.74 -0.57
N TYR A 306 3.68 -4.17 -0.70
CA TYR A 306 2.61 -3.77 0.23
C TYR A 306 2.98 -4.03 1.70
N LEU A 307 3.81 -5.04 1.97
CA LEU A 307 4.29 -5.37 3.32
C LEU A 307 4.98 -4.18 4.01
N LYS A 308 5.67 -3.32 3.24
CA LYS A 308 6.36 -2.14 3.80
C LYS A 308 5.42 -1.16 4.50
N PHE A 309 4.16 -1.13 4.08
CA PHE A 309 3.12 -0.27 4.65
C PHE A 309 1.87 -1.06 5.07
N ALA A 310 2.02 -2.37 5.32
CA ALA A 310 0.89 -3.19 5.77
C ALA A 310 0.47 -2.83 7.20
N PHE A 311 1.48 -2.61 8.07
CA PHE A 311 1.30 -2.49 9.52
C PHE A 311 1.96 -1.27 10.14
N LYS A 312 2.89 -0.61 9.43
CA LYS A 312 3.60 0.58 9.88
C LYS A 312 3.58 1.65 8.78
N ASP A 313 3.82 2.88 9.19
CA ASP A 313 4.05 3.97 8.25
C ASP A 313 5.30 3.68 7.39
N TYR A 314 5.22 4.01 6.11
CA TYR A 314 6.33 3.90 5.17
C TYR A 314 6.59 5.25 4.51
N THR A 315 7.69 5.89 4.89
CA THR A 315 8.05 7.24 4.42
C THR A 315 9.04 7.18 3.27
N LEU A 316 8.65 7.80 2.17
CA LEU A 316 9.49 8.14 1.02
C LEU A 316 10.03 9.54 1.24
N PHE A 317 11.32 9.78 0.98
CA PHE A 317 11.86 11.13 1.07
C PHE A 317 12.86 11.47 -0.04
N VAL A 318 12.89 12.75 -0.37
CA VAL A 318 13.81 13.38 -1.30
C VAL A 318 14.31 14.69 -0.73
N GLU A 319 15.60 14.94 -0.86
CA GLU A 319 16.25 16.21 -0.54
C GLU A 319 16.94 16.81 -1.78
N THR A 320 16.40 17.96 -2.14
CA THR A 320 16.73 19.01 -3.11
C THR A 320 17.79 20.06 -2.76
N LYS A 321 18.63 20.53 -3.68
CA LYS A 321 19.32 21.83 -3.53
C LYS A 321 19.24 22.67 -4.80
N LYS A 322 18.82 23.94 -4.69
CA LYS A 322 18.79 24.90 -5.81
C LYS A 322 19.64 26.14 -5.49
N GLN A 323 20.41 26.60 -6.46
CA GLN A 323 21.22 27.82 -6.33
C GLN A 323 20.35 29.09 -6.34
N ASN A 324 20.64 30.03 -5.46
CA ASN A 324 20.02 31.35 -5.43
C ASN A 324 20.84 32.29 -6.32
N ILE A 325 20.64 32.22 -7.64
CA ILE A 325 21.42 33.02 -8.62
C ILE A 325 21.32 34.52 -8.32
N TRP A 326 20.16 35.00 -7.88
CA TRP A 326 19.97 36.39 -7.49
C TRP A 326 20.92 36.80 -6.35
N ALA A 327 21.16 35.91 -5.38
CA ALA A 327 22.00 36.20 -4.22
C ALA A 327 23.47 36.30 -4.63
N TRP A 328 23.90 35.49 -5.60
CA TRP A 328 25.22 35.63 -6.23
C TRP A 328 25.39 36.99 -6.92
N ILE A 329 24.39 37.42 -7.69
CA ILE A 329 24.42 38.72 -8.37
C ILE A 329 24.50 39.87 -7.34
N VAL A 330 23.66 39.82 -6.30
CA VAL A 330 23.67 40.82 -5.24
C VAL A 330 25.01 40.86 -4.51
N SER A 331 25.58 39.71 -4.14
CA SER A 331 26.90 39.65 -3.51
C SER A 331 28.00 40.25 -4.39
N LEU A 332 27.99 39.97 -5.70
CA LEU A 332 28.96 40.55 -6.63
C LEU A 332 28.82 42.08 -6.76
N ILE A 333 27.60 42.61 -6.79
CA ILE A 333 27.36 44.06 -6.83
C ILE A 333 27.88 44.73 -5.56
N VAL A 334 27.62 44.15 -4.38
CA VAL A 334 28.08 44.70 -3.10
C VAL A 334 29.61 44.69 -3.01
N ILE A 335 30.25 43.58 -3.38
CA ILE A 335 31.72 43.47 -3.38
C ILE A 335 32.33 44.47 -4.38
N GLY A 336 31.77 44.57 -5.59
CA GLY A 336 32.22 45.50 -6.63
C GLY A 336 32.08 46.96 -6.20
N GLY A 337 30.95 47.33 -5.59
CA GLY A 337 30.71 48.67 -5.06
C GLY A 337 31.66 49.03 -3.92
N ALA A 338 31.92 48.11 -3.00
CA ALA A 338 32.88 48.30 -1.92
C ALA A 338 34.31 48.49 -2.44
N ALA A 339 34.74 47.66 -3.40
CA ALA A 339 36.05 47.77 -4.03
C ALA A 339 36.22 49.10 -4.77
N TRP A 340 35.19 49.56 -5.49
CA TRP A 340 35.21 50.87 -6.17
C TRP A 340 35.30 52.03 -5.17
N GLY A 341 34.52 51.99 -4.08
CA GLY A 341 34.57 52.98 -3.02
C GLY A 341 35.93 53.07 -2.32
N LEU A 342 36.58 51.92 -2.07
CA LEU A 342 37.94 51.87 -1.53
C LEU A 342 38.96 52.47 -2.52
N ARG A 343 38.87 52.13 -3.80
CA ARG A 343 39.74 52.70 -4.84
C ARG A 343 39.63 54.22 -4.92
N LYS A 344 38.42 54.77 -4.83
CA LYS A 344 38.19 56.22 -4.87
C LYS A 344 38.73 56.96 -3.64
N LYS A 345 38.87 56.29 -2.49
CA LYS A 345 39.47 56.87 -1.28
C LYS A 345 41.00 56.82 -1.25
N LEU A 346 41.59 55.92 -2.04
CA LEU A 346 43.05 55.74 -2.15
C LEU A 346 43.68 56.58 -3.28
N GLN A 347 42.84 57.15 -4.15
CA GLN A 347 43.19 58.20 -5.11
C GLN A 347 42.86 59.55 -4.52
#